data_AF-A0A957NHS2-F1
#
_entry.id   AF-A0A957NHS2-F1
#
_cell.length_a   1.000
_cell.length_b   1.000
_cell.length_c   1.000
_cell.angle_alpha   90.00
_cell.angle_beta   90.00
_cell.angle_gamma   90.00
#
_symmetry.space_group_name_H-M   'P 1'
#
loop_
_entity.id
_entity.type
_entity.pdbx_description
1 polymer ?
#
loop_
_entity_poly.entity_id
_entity_poly.type
_entity_poly.pdbx_seq_one_letter_code
_entity_poly.pdbx_strand_id
1 'polypeptide(L)'
;MNTLSLRLFGTPDIRLGDRPIKGFVSSKAQALLIYLAVTRRRGNRATLAALFWGDLSETAARRNLTKVLTNLRQLVGDYLDIERHTIALSTEREPSVDVTAFEQHLAAAAWAEAVALYGSEFLQGFHVTNAPDFEEWLLVERQRLHRLCCQALARLAGQAAYAKELSQAIAWSQHLLQLEPSDEKTHRQLMTLFVRNGQRNRALAQYAACRAVVERELDVAPARETEALYQQILNGQAVPLSSSAVRFGPPPIALPAPVQMTPLIGRAKEWRHLLAVGQQTLTGRPHFCLIHGEAGMGKT
;
A
#
# COMPACT_ATOMS: atom_id res chain seq x y z
N MET A 1 18.85 -22.64 -14.07
CA MET A 1 17.93 -21.70 -14.77
C MET A 1 17.88 -20.42 -13.96
N ASN A 2 17.89 -19.25 -14.59
CA ASN A 2 17.95 -17.97 -13.87
C ASN A 2 16.56 -17.57 -13.38
N THR A 3 16.43 -17.25 -12.09
CA THR A 3 15.15 -16.83 -11.47
C THR A 3 14.87 -15.35 -11.71
N LEU A 4 13.67 -15.01 -12.17
CA LEU A 4 13.20 -13.61 -12.21
C LEU A 4 12.86 -13.15 -10.79
N SER A 5 13.51 -12.10 -10.30
CA SER A 5 13.26 -11.52 -8.98
C SER A 5 12.90 -10.04 -9.08
N LEU A 6 11.85 -9.62 -8.41
CA LEU A 6 11.38 -8.25 -8.31
C LEU A 6 11.39 -7.83 -6.83
N ARG A 7 12.22 -6.83 -6.52
CA ARG A 7 12.20 -6.12 -5.24
C ARG A 7 11.54 -4.76 -5.45
N LEU A 8 10.39 -4.56 -4.81
CA LEU A 8 9.47 -3.46 -5.06
C LEU A 8 9.18 -2.64 -3.80
N PHE A 9 9.58 -3.07 -2.59
CA PHE A 9 9.57 -2.21 -1.38
C PHE A 9 10.77 -1.27 -1.37
N GLY A 10 10.62 -0.15 -2.09
CA GLY A 10 11.64 0.85 -2.37
C GLY A 10 11.78 1.12 -3.85
N THR A 11 12.94 1.64 -4.27
CA THR A 11 13.22 1.81 -5.69
C THR A 11 13.22 0.44 -6.39
N PRO A 12 12.47 0.26 -7.49
CA PRO A 12 12.30 -1.05 -8.11
C PRO A 12 13.62 -1.63 -8.62
N ASP A 13 13.95 -2.83 -8.14
CA ASP A 13 15.08 -3.64 -8.62
C ASP A 13 14.55 -4.95 -9.22
N ILE A 14 14.75 -5.11 -10.52
CA ILE A 14 14.27 -6.25 -11.30
C ILE A 14 15.49 -6.97 -11.87
N ARG A 15 15.66 -8.25 -11.52
CA ARG A 15 16.82 -9.07 -11.91
C ARG A 15 16.40 -10.40 -12.49
N LEU A 16 17.25 -10.95 -13.37
CA LEU A 16 17.16 -12.32 -13.88
C LEU A 16 18.42 -13.09 -13.47
N GLY A 17 18.29 -13.94 -12.46
CA GLY A 17 19.43 -14.39 -11.66
C GLY A 17 20.03 -13.18 -10.93
N ASP A 18 21.36 -13.07 -10.92
CA ASP A 18 22.02 -11.94 -10.25
C ASP A 18 22.10 -10.67 -11.10
N ARG A 19 21.69 -10.75 -12.37
CA ARG A 19 21.85 -9.66 -13.35
C ARG A 19 20.65 -8.73 -13.32
N PRO A 20 20.84 -7.42 -13.08
CA PRO A 20 19.75 -6.45 -13.23
C PRO A 20 19.28 -6.41 -14.68
N ILE A 21 17.96 -6.47 -14.88
CA ILE A 21 17.35 -6.33 -16.19
C ILE A 21 17.45 -4.86 -16.59
N LYS A 22 18.26 -4.62 -17.61
CA LYS A 22 18.39 -3.32 -18.30
C LYS A 22 17.76 -3.43 -19.68
N GLY A 23 17.37 -2.32 -20.27
CA GLY A 23 16.84 -2.30 -21.65
C GLY A 23 15.32 -2.34 -21.77
N PHE A 24 14.59 -1.99 -20.71
CA PHE A 24 13.17 -1.62 -20.86
C PHE A 24 13.06 -0.48 -21.88
N VAL A 25 12.22 -0.66 -22.91
CA VAL A 25 12.03 0.37 -23.96
C VAL A 25 11.34 1.63 -23.44
N SER A 26 10.73 1.58 -22.26
CA SER A 26 10.11 2.70 -21.56
C SER A 26 9.83 2.36 -20.10
N SER A 27 9.57 3.36 -19.25
CA SER A 27 9.05 3.15 -17.89
C SER A 27 7.73 2.38 -17.88
N LYS A 28 6.87 2.56 -18.90
CA LYS A 28 5.65 1.78 -19.09
C LYS A 28 5.90 0.29 -19.31
N ALA A 29 7.02 -0.09 -19.93
CA ALA A 29 7.38 -1.51 -20.07
C ALA A 29 7.71 -2.12 -18.71
N GLN A 30 8.51 -1.43 -17.91
CA GLN A 30 8.84 -1.83 -16.54
C GLN A 30 7.57 -1.89 -15.67
N ALA A 31 6.72 -0.87 -15.76
CA ALA A 31 5.46 -0.76 -15.03
C ALA A 31 4.47 -1.87 -15.38
N LEU A 32 4.37 -2.27 -16.65
CA LEU A 32 3.52 -3.39 -17.07
C LEU A 32 3.98 -4.72 -16.43
N LEU A 33 5.30 -4.97 -16.40
CA LEU A 33 5.83 -6.17 -15.75
C LEU A 33 5.53 -6.17 -14.25
N ILE A 34 5.74 -5.03 -13.58
CA ILE A 34 5.43 -4.85 -12.16
C ILE A 34 3.93 -5.05 -11.89
N TYR A 35 3.06 -4.45 -12.71
CA TYR A 35 1.61 -4.58 -12.58
C TYR A 35 1.15 -6.04 -12.66
N LEU A 36 1.65 -6.78 -13.65
CA LEU A 36 1.34 -8.21 -13.79
C LEU A 36 1.87 -9.03 -12.62
N ALA A 37 3.06 -8.68 -12.10
CA ALA A 37 3.68 -9.36 -10.98
C ALA A 37 2.96 -9.15 -9.64
N VAL A 38 2.49 -7.93 -9.38
CA VAL A 38 1.79 -7.61 -8.13
C VAL A 38 0.34 -8.09 -8.17
N THR A 39 -0.36 -7.89 -9.29
CA THR A 39 -1.77 -8.31 -9.40
C THR A 39 -1.93 -9.82 -9.51
N ARG A 40 -0.91 -10.55 -10.01
CA ARG A 40 -0.91 -12.00 -10.23
C ARG A 40 -2.12 -12.50 -11.03
N ARG A 41 -2.66 -11.64 -11.89
CA ARG A 41 -3.86 -11.89 -12.69
C ARG A 41 -3.55 -11.81 -14.17
N ARG A 42 -4.30 -12.59 -14.95
CA ARG A 42 -4.31 -12.46 -16.42
C ARG A 42 -4.99 -11.14 -16.78
N GLY A 43 -4.27 -10.26 -17.46
CA GLY A 43 -4.78 -8.97 -17.94
C GLY A 43 -5.24 -9.05 -19.39
N ASN A 44 -6.40 -8.48 -19.71
CA ASN A 44 -6.84 -8.32 -21.09
C ASN A 44 -5.97 -7.27 -21.81
N ARG A 45 -5.56 -7.55 -23.05
CA ARG A 45 -4.74 -6.64 -23.85
C ARG A 45 -5.34 -5.25 -24.02
N ALA A 46 -6.65 -5.15 -24.25
CA ALA A 46 -7.33 -3.86 -24.40
C ALA A 46 -7.33 -3.09 -23.08
N THR A 47 -7.60 -3.77 -21.97
CA THR A 47 -7.55 -3.18 -20.61
C THR A 47 -6.16 -2.67 -20.27
N LEU A 48 -5.11 -3.48 -20.51
CA LEU A 48 -3.73 -3.08 -20.27
C LEU A 48 -3.29 -1.95 -21.21
N ALA A 49 -3.76 -1.94 -22.46
CA ALA A 49 -3.50 -0.84 -23.38
C ALA A 49 -4.12 0.47 -22.88
N ALA A 50 -5.37 0.42 -22.37
CA ALA A 50 -6.03 1.59 -21.80
C ALA A 50 -5.34 2.07 -20.50
N LEU A 51 -4.99 1.15 -19.59
CA LEU A 51 -4.31 1.46 -18.33
C LEU A 51 -3.02 2.29 -18.53
N PHE A 52 -2.25 1.95 -19.57
CA PHE A 52 -0.96 2.61 -19.84
C PHE A 52 -1.03 3.71 -20.92
N TRP A 53 -2.01 3.70 -21.82
CA TRP A 53 -2.09 4.63 -22.95
C TRP A 53 -3.51 5.15 -23.21
N GLY A 54 -4.30 5.38 -22.16
CA GLY A 54 -5.70 5.80 -22.24
C GLY A 54 -5.95 7.10 -23.03
N ASP A 55 -4.95 7.98 -23.11
CA ASP A 55 -5.03 9.24 -23.87
C ASP A 55 -4.86 9.06 -25.39
N LEU A 56 -4.45 7.88 -25.85
CA LEU A 56 -4.23 7.58 -27.26
C LEU A 56 -5.45 6.91 -27.89
N SER A 57 -5.52 6.95 -29.22
CA SER A 57 -6.46 6.11 -29.95
C SER A 57 -6.21 4.62 -29.66
N GLU A 58 -7.26 3.81 -29.69
CA GLU A 58 -7.17 2.37 -29.39
C GLU A 58 -6.13 1.65 -30.28
N THR A 59 -6.05 2.03 -31.55
CA THR A 59 -5.07 1.47 -32.50
C THR A 59 -3.63 1.83 -32.10
N ALA A 60 -3.38 3.08 -31.70
CA ALA A 60 -2.08 3.52 -31.22
C ALA A 60 -1.70 2.85 -29.89
N ALA A 61 -2.64 2.74 -28.95
CA ALA A 61 -2.44 2.09 -27.66
C ALA A 61 -2.08 0.60 -27.84
N ARG A 62 -2.82 -0.15 -28.66
CA ARG A 62 -2.53 -1.56 -28.97
C ARG A 62 -1.18 -1.76 -29.66
N ARG A 63 -0.80 -0.85 -30.56
CA ARG A 63 0.52 -0.87 -31.21
C ARG A 63 1.64 -0.66 -30.20
N ASN A 64 1.49 0.30 -29.29
CA ASN A 64 2.46 0.55 -28.23
C ASN A 64 2.58 -0.62 -27.26
N LEU A 65 1.45 -1.21 -26.84
CA LEU A 65 1.44 -2.43 -26.03
C LEU A 65 2.21 -3.56 -26.73
N THR A 66 2.00 -3.76 -28.04
CA THR A 66 2.71 -4.80 -28.80
C THR A 66 4.22 -4.58 -28.81
N LYS A 67 4.68 -3.34 -28.96
CA LYS A 67 6.11 -2.99 -28.87
C LYS A 67 6.68 -3.29 -27.48
N VAL A 68 5.95 -2.91 -26.43
CA VAL A 68 6.34 -3.20 -25.04
C VAL A 68 6.41 -4.70 -24.79
N LEU A 69 5.42 -5.48 -25.21
CA LEU A 69 5.41 -6.93 -25.03
C LEU A 69 6.54 -7.63 -25.77
N THR A 70 6.89 -7.15 -26.97
CA THR A 70 8.04 -7.66 -27.72
C THR A 70 9.33 -7.45 -26.93
N ASN A 71 9.51 -6.25 -26.36
CA ASN A 71 10.65 -5.97 -25.49
C ASN A 71 10.64 -6.82 -24.22
N LEU A 72 9.51 -6.93 -23.52
CA LEU A 72 9.42 -7.75 -22.31
C LEU A 72 9.73 -9.22 -22.59
N ARG A 73 9.24 -9.79 -23.71
CA ARG A 73 9.55 -11.16 -24.10
C ARG A 73 11.06 -11.39 -24.31
N GLN A 74 11.79 -10.39 -24.81
CA GLN A 74 13.25 -10.47 -24.92
C GLN A 74 13.95 -10.38 -23.57
N LEU A 75 13.41 -9.61 -22.62
CA LEU A 75 14.02 -9.37 -21.32
C LEU A 75 13.76 -10.49 -20.31
N VAL A 76 12.53 -11.02 -20.26
CA VAL A 76 12.10 -12.00 -19.25
C VAL A 76 11.69 -13.36 -19.84
N GLY A 77 11.72 -13.53 -21.16
CA GLY A 77 11.51 -14.83 -21.81
C GLY A 77 10.21 -15.51 -21.37
N ASP A 78 10.35 -16.75 -20.90
CA ASP A 78 9.24 -17.63 -20.51
C ASP A 78 8.54 -17.25 -19.20
N TYR A 79 8.92 -16.13 -18.56
CA TYR A 79 8.19 -15.61 -17.39
C TYR A 79 6.87 -14.91 -17.77
N LEU A 80 6.58 -14.74 -19.07
CA LEU A 80 5.35 -14.14 -19.57
C LEU A 80 4.57 -15.07 -20.50
N ASP A 81 3.31 -15.30 -20.16
CA ASP A 81 2.34 -15.94 -21.04
C ASP A 81 1.63 -14.85 -21.84
N ILE A 82 1.97 -14.75 -23.13
CA ILE A 82 1.40 -13.76 -24.05
C ILE A 82 0.51 -14.48 -25.07
N GLU A 83 -0.80 -14.38 -24.84
CA GLU A 83 -1.83 -14.94 -25.71
C GLU A 83 -2.47 -13.85 -26.59
N ARG A 84 -3.39 -14.25 -27.48
CA ARG A 84 -4.07 -13.35 -28.41
C ARG A 84 -4.84 -12.22 -27.72
N HIS A 85 -5.43 -12.49 -26.56
CA HIS A 85 -6.29 -11.54 -25.84
C HIS A 85 -5.84 -11.23 -24.41
N THR A 86 -4.89 -12.01 -23.90
CA THR A 86 -4.53 -12.08 -22.49
C THR A 86 -3.02 -12.06 -22.32
N ILE A 87 -2.56 -11.41 -21.25
CA ILE A 87 -1.16 -11.34 -20.86
C ILE A 87 -1.09 -11.67 -19.37
N ALA A 88 -0.19 -12.54 -18.97
CA ALA A 88 0.02 -12.90 -17.57
C ALA A 88 1.50 -13.22 -17.31
N LEU A 89 1.87 -13.26 -16.03
CA LEU A 89 3.05 -14.03 -15.65
C LEU A 89 2.78 -15.52 -15.88
N SER A 90 3.83 -16.27 -16.22
CA SER A 90 3.74 -17.70 -16.42
C SER A 90 3.41 -18.45 -15.13
N THR A 91 2.51 -19.43 -15.22
CA THR A 91 2.23 -20.36 -14.12
C THR A 91 3.27 -21.47 -13.99
N GLU A 92 4.07 -21.71 -15.04
CA GLU A 92 5.13 -22.72 -15.03
C GLU A 92 6.41 -22.20 -14.37
N ARG A 93 6.58 -20.87 -14.32
CA ARG A 93 7.72 -20.19 -13.70
C ARG A 93 7.27 -19.00 -12.90
N GLU A 94 7.09 -19.20 -11.61
CA GLU A 94 6.76 -18.11 -10.70
C GLU A 94 8.00 -17.24 -10.43
N PRO A 95 7.91 -15.92 -10.62
CA PRO A 95 8.97 -15.01 -10.19
C PRO A 95 8.96 -14.85 -8.67
N SER A 96 10.13 -14.56 -8.11
CA SER A 96 10.24 -14.11 -6.72
C SER A 96 9.86 -12.62 -6.65
N VAL A 97 8.78 -12.30 -5.95
CA VAL A 97 8.29 -10.93 -5.78
C VAL A 97 8.16 -10.66 -4.29
N ASP A 98 8.89 -9.66 -3.77
CA ASP A 98 8.89 -9.33 -2.34
C ASP A 98 7.50 -8.94 -1.81
N VAL A 99 6.67 -8.27 -2.61
CA VAL A 99 5.26 -8.00 -2.29
C VAL A 99 4.45 -9.28 -2.13
N THR A 100 4.68 -10.29 -2.98
CA THR A 100 3.99 -11.59 -2.85
C THR A 100 4.42 -12.33 -1.59
N ALA A 101 5.72 -12.33 -1.29
CA ALA A 101 6.25 -12.92 -0.06
C ALA A 101 5.71 -12.20 1.19
N PHE A 102 5.65 -10.87 1.17
CA PHE A 102 5.05 -10.05 2.21
C PHE A 102 3.60 -10.45 2.50
N GLU A 103 2.76 -10.54 1.48
CA GLU A 103 1.36 -10.96 1.63
C GLU A 103 1.24 -12.40 2.15
N GLN A 104 2.08 -13.32 1.68
CA GLN A 104 2.11 -14.71 2.16
C GLN A 104 2.47 -14.78 3.64
N HIS A 105 3.48 -14.03 4.08
CA HIS A 105 3.85 -13.94 5.49
C HIS A 105 2.73 -13.35 6.35
N LEU A 106 2.03 -12.32 5.87
CA LEU A 106 0.86 -11.78 6.57
C LEU A 106 -0.26 -12.81 6.71
N ALA A 107 -0.59 -13.53 5.64
CA ALA A 107 -1.61 -14.58 5.65
C ALA A 107 -1.26 -15.74 6.59
N ALA A 108 0.02 -16.09 6.70
CA ALA A 108 0.53 -17.12 7.59
C ALA A 108 0.74 -16.64 9.04
N ALA A 109 0.38 -15.40 9.35
CA ALA A 109 0.66 -14.74 10.64
C ALA A 109 2.15 -14.64 11.03
N ALA A 110 3.05 -14.78 10.05
CA ALA A 110 4.49 -14.54 10.17
C ALA A 110 4.78 -13.03 10.03
N TRP A 111 4.23 -12.22 10.94
CA TRP A 111 4.21 -10.77 10.79
C TRP A 111 5.59 -10.13 10.87
N ALA A 112 6.53 -10.69 11.63
CA ALA A 112 7.88 -10.15 11.75
C ALA A 112 8.65 -10.29 10.43
N GLU A 113 8.49 -11.43 9.76
CA GLU A 113 9.04 -11.72 8.44
C GLU A 113 8.41 -10.83 7.37
N ALA A 114 7.10 -10.58 7.44
CA ALA A 114 6.44 -9.61 6.56
C ALA A 114 7.04 -8.20 6.76
N VAL A 115 7.07 -7.70 7.99
CA VAL A 115 7.61 -6.36 8.29
C VAL A 115 9.07 -6.23 7.84
N ALA A 116 9.88 -7.27 7.96
CA ALA A 116 11.27 -7.27 7.51
C ALA A 116 11.44 -7.09 5.98
N LEU A 117 10.44 -7.49 5.19
CA LEU A 117 10.43 -7.27 3.73
C LEU A 117 10.02 -5.84 3.35
N TYR A 118 9.21 -5.18 4.20
CA TYR A 118 8.76 -3.81 3.96
C TYR A 118 9.86 -2.81 4.32
N GLY A 119 10.87 -2.67 3.46
CA GLY A 119 12.00 -1.78 3.71
C GLY A 119 11.66 -0.29 3.53
N SER A 120 10.78 0.03 2.59
CA SER A 120 10.33 1.40 2.27
C SER A 120 9.07 1.36 1.41
N GLU A 121 8.54 2.54 1.07
CA GLU A 121 7.33 2.68 0.25
C GLU A 121 7.42 1.85 -1.06
N PHE A 122 6.33 1.15 -1.38
CA PHE A 122 6.21 0.40 -2.62
C PHE A 122 6.48 1.28 -3.85
N LEU A 123 7.45 0.88 -4.68
CA LEU A 123 7.96 1.62 -5.83
C LEU A 123 8.37 3.06 -5.51
N GLN A 124 9.08 3.28 -4.42
CA GLN A 124 9.54 4.62 -4.00
C GLN A 124 10.24 5.37 -5.16
N GLY A 125 9.75 6.58 -5.45
CA GLY A 125 10.28 7.45 -6.51
C GLY A 125 9.99 6.99 -7.95
N PHE A 126 9.24 5.90 -8.14
CA PHE A 126 8.84 5.44 -9.46
C PHE A 126 7.56 6.15 -9.92
N HIS A 127 7.60 6.69 -11.14
CA HIS A 127 6.49 7.36 -11.80
C HIS A 127 6.50 7.08 -13.31
N VAL A 128 5.31 7.00 -13.90
CA VAL A 128 5.10 6.71 -15.31
C VAL A 128 4.36 7.87 -15.97
N THR A 129 5.11 8.69 -16.71
CA THR A 129 4.55 9.82 -17.46
C THR A 129 3.47 9.37 -18.45
N ASN A 130 2.38 10.12 -18.56
CA ASN A 130 1.25 9.86 -19.47
C ASN A 130 0.64 8.46 -19.28
N ALA A 131 0.38 8.07 -18.03
CA ALA A 131 -0.33 6.85 -17.65
C ALA A 131 -1.17 7.09 -16.37
N PRO A 132 -2.16 8.00 -16.39
CA PRO A 132 -2.89 8.42 -15.18
C PRO A 132 -3.57 7.26 -14.45
N ASP A 133 -4.22 6.35 -15.17
CA ASP A 133 -4.89 5.18 -14.58
C ASP A 133 -3.89 4.23 -13.86
N PHE A 134 -2.65 4.13 -14.37
CA PHE A 134 -1.60 3.37 -13.68
C PHE A 134 -1.10 4.09 -12.43
N GLU A 135 -0.94 5.42 -12.48
CA GLU A 135 -0.54 6.21 -11.31
C GLU A 135 -1.60 6.16 -10.21
N GLU A 136 -2.89 6.16 -10.56
CA GLU A 136 -4.00 5.97 -9.62
C GLU A 136 -3.95 4.57 -8.98
N TRP A 137 -3.78 3.52 -9.80
CA TRP A 137 -3.56 2.17 -9.28
C TRP A 137 -2.37 2.10 -8.31
N LEU A 138 -1.25 2.73 -8.67
CA LEU A 138 -0.03 2.75 -7.86
C LEU A 138 -0.27 3.44 -6.51
N LEU A 139 -0.98 4.57 -6.50
CA LEU A 139 -1.32 5.28 -5.26
C LEU A 139 -2.16 4.41 -4.31
N VAL A 140 -3.19 3.76 -4.86
CA VAL A 140 -4.07 2.86 -4.08
C VAL A 140 -3.29 1.67 -3.53
N GLU A 141 -2.42 1.09 -4.34
CA GLU A 141 -1.63 -0.08 -3.96
C GLU A 141 -0.57 0.26 -2.88
N ARG A 142 0.10 1.42 -2.99
CA ARG A 142 0.97 1.95 -1.94
C ARG A 142 0.22 2.07 -0.61
N GLN A 143 -0.96 2.69 -0.63
CA GLN A 143 -1.76 2.86 0.58
C GLN A 143 -2.21 1.51 1.16
N ARG A 144 -2.58 0.54 0.31
CA ARG A 144 -2.98 -0.81 0.73
C ARG A 144 -1.83 -1.51 1.46
N LEU A 145 -0.64 -1.57 0.84
CA LEU A 145 0.54 -2.24 1.39
C LEU A 145 1.05 -1.55 2.68
N HIS A 146 1.05 -0.22 2.69
CA HIS A 146 1.39 0.57 3.88
C HIS A 146 0.48 0.25 5.07
N ARG A 147 -0.84 0.27 4.87
CA ARG A 147 -1.81 -0.09 5.91
C ARG A 147 -1.61 -1.52 6.43
N LEU A 148 -1.31 -2.47 5.55
CA LEU A 148 -1.03 -3.85 5.95
C LEU A 148 0.21 -3.96 6.83
N CYS A 149 1.28 -3.23 6.49
CA CYS A 149 2.49 -3.17 7.31
C CYS A 149 2.21 -2.55 8.69
N CYS A 150 1.50 -1.42 8.74
CA CYS A 150 1.10 -0.78 10.00
C CYS A 150 0.26 -1.71 10.88
N GLN A 151 -0.66 -2.48 10.29
CA GLN A 151 -1.44 -3.49 11.01
C GLN A 151 -0.56 -4.60 11.58
N ALA A 152 0.38 -5.13 10.79
CA ALA A 152 1.32 -6.15 11.24
C ALA A 152 2.19 -5.67 12.42
N LEU A 153 2.71 -4.44 12.35
CA LEU A 153 3.46 -3.80 13.42
C LEU A 153 2.62 -3.63 14.70
N ALA A 154 1.38 -3.14 14.57
CA ALA A 154 0.48 -3.01 15.71
C ALA A 154 0.18 -4.37 16.38
N ARG A 155 0.05 -5.44 15.58
CA ARG A 155 -0.15 -6.82 16.07
C ARG A 155 1.08 -7.33 16.82
N LEU A 156 2.27 -7.16 16.26
CA LEU A 156 3.54 -7.52 16.89
C LEU A 156 3.74 -6.78 18.21
N ALA A 157 3.48 -5.47 18.23
CA ALA A 157 3.57 -4.67 19.45
C ALA A 157 2.58 -5.13 20.52
N GLY A 158 1.34 -5.46 20.12
CA GLY A 158 0.32 -6.00 21.02
C GLY A 158 0.67 -7.37 21.61
N GLN A 159 1.18 -8.30 20.78
CA GLN A 159 1.63 -9.61 21.23
C GLN A 159 2.79 -9.52 22.23
N ALA A 160 3.82 -8.74 21.91
CA ALA A 160 4.95 -8.54 22.80
C ALA A 160 4.51 -7.88 24.13
N ALA A 161 3.60 -6.89 24.07
CA ALA A 161 3.07 -6.25 25.26
C ALA A 161 2.26 -7.21 26.15
N TYR A 162 1.50 -8.13 25.55
CA TYR A 162 0.75 -9.18 26.25
C TYR A 162 1.69 -10.21 26.89
N ALA A 163 2.73 -10.62 26.17
CA ALA A 163 3.79 -11.51 26.67
C ALA A 163 4.72 -10.85 27.72
N LYS A 164 4.50 -9.56 28.04
CA LYS A 164 5.35 -8.74 28.93
C LYS A 164 6.79 -8.54 28.41
N GLU A 165 7.02 -8.75 27.12
CA GLU A 165 8.27 -8.43 26.42
C GLU A 165 8.32 -6.93 26.09
N LEU A 166 8.45 -6.10 27.13
CA LEU A 166 8.28 -4.64 27.01
C LEU A 166 9.25 -4.02 26.00
N SER A 167 10.51 -4.46 25.96
CA SER A 167 11.51 -3.94 25.02
C SER A 167 11.12 -4.20 23.57
N GLN A 168 10.59 -5.38 23.27
CA GLN A 168 10.17 -5.75 21.92
C GLN A 168 8.89 -4.99 21.53
N ALA A 169 7.95 -4.84 22.46
CA ALA A 169 6.75 -4.04 22.25
C ALA A 169 7.08 -2.57 21.94
N ILE A 170 8.06 -2.00 22.66
CA ILE A 170 8.57 -0.64 22.42
C ILE A 170 9.18 -0.55 21.02
N ALA A 171 10.04 -1.51 20.63
CA ALA A 171 10.68 -1.50 19.32
C ALA A 171 9.64 -1.54 18.18
N TRP A 172 8.64 -2.40 18.27
CA TRP A 172 7.58 -2.47 17.26
C TRP A 172 6.71 -1.21 17.20
N SER A 173 6.33 -0.65 18.35
CA SER A 173 5.57 0.60 18.37
C SER A 173 6.39 1.80 17.87
N GLN A 174 7.71 1.82 18.10
CA GLN A 174 8.59 2.84 17.53
C GLN A 174 8.69 2.73 16.01
N HIS A 175 8.81 1.50 15.49
CA HIS A 175 8.80 1.28 14.04
C HIS A 175 7.45 1.71 13.43
N LEU A 176 6.33 1.44 14.10
CA LEU A 176 5.02 1.94 13.66
C LEU A 176 4.98 3.47 13.59
N LEU A 177 5.54 4.20 14.57
CA LEU A 177 5.62 5.66 14.51
C LEU A 177 6.60 6.21 13.46
N GLN A 178 7.54 5.39 12.97
CA GLN A 178 8.34 5.80 11.80
C GLN A 178 7.49 5.81 10.52
N LEU A 179 6.48 4.95 10.45
CA LEU A 179 5.53 4.88 9.32
C LEU A 179 4.34 5.82 9.48
N GLU A 180 3.84 5.98 10.71
CA GLU A 180 2.68 6.80 11.07
C GLU A 180 3.04 7.75 12.23
N PRO A 181 3.82 8.82 11.98
CA PRO A 181 4.28 9.72 13.03
C PRO A 181 3.15 10.38 13.82
N SER A 182 2.01 10.63 13.19
CA SER A 182 0.85 11.27 13.82
C SER A 182 -0.10 10.29 14.51
N ASP A 183 0.20 8.99 14.58
CA ASP A 183 -0.70 8.01 15.22
C ASP A 183 -0.65 8.14 16.76
N GLU A 184 -1.51 9.01 17.28
CA GLU A 184 -1.68 9.25 18.71
C GLU A 184 -1.94 7.97 19.52
N LYS A 185 -2.62 6.97 18.93
CA LYS A 185 -2.88 5.71 19.63
C LYS A 185 -1.57 4.98 19.93
N THR A 186 -0.67 4.93 18.95
CA THR A 186 0.65 4.32 19.12
C THR A 186 1.54 5.13 20.06
N HIS A 187 1.46 6.47 20.04
CA HIS A 187 2.10 7.31 21.06
C HIS A 187 1.63 6.97 22.47
N ARG A 188 0.32 6.89 22.72
CA ARG A 188 -0.25 6.49 24.02
C ARG A 188 0.20 5.09 24.46
N GLN A 189 0.30 4.14 23.52
CA GLN A 189 0.82 2.81 23.79
C GLN A 189 2.29 2.87 24.23
N LEU A 190 3.15 3.63 23.54
CA LEU A 190 4.55 3.81 23.95
C LEU A 190 4.69 4.48 25.32
N MET A 191 3.90 5.52 25.59
CA MET A 191 3.86 6.17 26.92
C MET A 191 3.56 5.14 28.01
N THR A 192 2.56 4.29 27.79
CA THR A 192 2.18 3.22 28.71
C THR A 192 3.30 2.18 28.88
N LEU A 193 3.91 1.74 27.78
CA LEU A 193 5.01 0.77 27.80
C LEU A 193 6.25 1.33 28.53
N PHE A 194 6.60 2.60 28.33
CA PHE A 194 7.71 3.24 29.02
C PHE A 194 7.48 3.30 30.53
N VAL A 195 6.29 3.69 30.99
CA VAL A 195 5.97 3.69 32.43
C VAL A 195 6.10 2.29 33.02
N ARG A 196 5.57 1.27 32.33
CA ARG A 196 5.67 -0.14 32.78
C ARG A 196 7.11 -0.65 32.81
N ASN A 197 7.98 -0.10 31.96
CA ASN A 197 9.40 -0.39 31.94
C ASN A 197 10.22 0.47 32.94
N GLY A 198 9.55 1.22 33.84
CA GLY A 198 10.20 2.13 34.80
C GLY A 198 10.77 3.41 34.19
N GLN A 199 10.51 3.67 32.91
CA GLN A 199 11.08 4.77 32.13
C GLN A 199 10.12 5.98 32.05
N ARG A 200 9.65 6.48 33.20
CA ARG A 200 8.68 7.60 33.28
C ARG A 200 9.10 8.83 32.48
N ASN A 201 10.37 9.24 32.56
CA ASN A 201 10.88 10.40 31.82
C ASN A 201 10.75 10.21 30.30
N ARG A 202 10.92 8.99 29.78
CA ARG A 202 10.72 8.69 28.37
C ARG A 202 9.24 8.74 27.98
N ALA A 203 8.33 8.36 28.88
CA ALA A 203 6.90 8.50 28.64
C ALA A 203 6.47 9.97 28.52
N LEU A 204 6.99 10.85 29.39
CA LEU A 204 6.72 12.29 29.31
C LEU A 204 7.32 12.90 28.02
N ALA A 205 8.54 12.50 27.65
CA ALA A 205 9.14 12.91 26.38
C ALA A 205 8.33 12.42 25.16
N GLN A 206 7.75 11.21 25.23
CA GLN A 206 6.91 10.67 24.16
C GLN A 206 5.62 11.46 23.95
N TYR A 207 5.02 12.00 25.02
CA TYR A 207 3.90 12.93 24.92
C TYR A 207 4.31 14.23 24.21
N ALA A 208 5.44 14.82 24.59
CA ALA A 208 5.94 16.03 23.94
C ALA A 208 6.18 15.79 22.43
N ALA A 209 6.73 14.63 22.06
CA ALA A 209 6.89 14.23 20.67
C ALA A 209 5.54 14.06 19.94
N CYS A 210 4.56 13.40 20.58
CA CYS A 210 3.19 13.26 20.06
C CYS A 210 2.58 14.62 19.75
N ARG A 211 2.65 15.53 20.73
CA ARG A 211 2.09 16.87 20.62
C ARG A 211 2.72 17.65 19.47
N ALA A 212 4.05 17.66 19.39
CA ALA A 212 4.77 18.37 18.33
C ALA A 212 4.40 17.85 16.93
N VAL A 213 4.24 16.54 16.74
CA VAL A 213 3.90 15.96 15.44
C VAL A 213 2.44 16.23 15.06
N VAL A 214 1.50 16.03 15.99
CA VAL A 214 0.07 16.27 15.74
C VAL A 214 -0.20 17.75 15.45
N GLU A 215 0.40 18.66 16.21
CA GLU A 215 0.28 20.11 15.94
C GLU A 215 0.87 20.47 14.58
N ARG A 216 2.02 19.90 14.22
CA ARG A 216 2.68 20.18 12.93
C ARG A 216 1.93 19.63 11.72
N GLU A 217 1.40 18.42 11.81
CA GLU A 217 0.84 17.70 10.65
C GLU A 217 -0.67 17.87 10.50
N LEU A 218 -1.38 18.07 11.61
CA LEU A 218 -2.84 18.09 11.65
C LEU A 218 -3.42 19.44 12.11
N ASP A 219 -2.58 20.37 12.58
CA ASP A 219 -2.98 21.69 13.11
C ASP A 219 -4.06 21.60 14.21
N VAL A 220 -3.95 20.57 15.04
CA VAL A 220 -4.84 20.33 16.19
C VAL A 220 -4.04 20.01 17.44
N ALA A 221 -4.65 20.21 18.60
CA ALA A 221 -4.11 19.73 19.86
C ALA A 221 -4.28 18.20 19.99
N PRO A 222 -3.46 17.52 20.83
CA PRO A 222 -3.65 16.10 21.12
C PRO A 222 -5.05 15.76 21.60
N ALA A 223 -5.51 14.55 21.29
CA ALA A 223 -6.79 14.04 21.74
C ALA A 223 -6.89 14.03 23.28
N ARG A 224 -8.12 14.13 23.80
CA ARG A 224 -8.40 14.17 25.25
C ARG A 224 -7.83 12.95 25.98
N GLU A 225 -7.86 11.79 25.34
CA GLU A 225 -7.30 10.55 25.86
C GLU A 225 -5.77 10.62 26.01
N THR A 226 -5.09 11.32 25.11
CA THR A 226 -3.64 11.53 25.15
C THR A 226 -3.27 12.47 26.30
N GLU A 227 -4.03 13.55 26.45
CA GLU A 227 -3.85 14.50 27.56
C GLU A 227 -4.13 13.85 28.91
N ALA A 228 -5.23 13.10 29.03
CA ALA A 228 -5.58 12.39 30.26
C ALA A 228 -4.48 11.40 30.68
N LEU A 229 -3.90 10.66 29.73
CA LEU A 229 -2.80 9.75 30.01
C LEU A 229 -1.55 10.52 30.48
N TYR A 230 -1.22 11.64 29.83
CA TYR A 230 -0.10 12.49 30.26
C TYR A 230 -0.28 12.97 31.71
N GLN A 231 -1.46 13.47 32.07
CA GLN A 231 -1.75 13.92 33.43
C GLN A 231 -1.65 12.79 34.47
N GLN A 232 -2.13 11.58 34.13
CA GLN A 232 -1.98 10.40 35.00
C GLN A 232 -0.50 10.08 35.25
N ILE A 233 0.32 10.08 34.19
CA ILE A 233 1.76 9.82 34.28
C ILE A 233 2.46 10.94 35.07
N LEU A 234 2.08 12.20 34.88
CA LEU A 234 2.61 13.34 35.60
C LEU A 234 2.31 13.28 37.10
N ASN A 235 1.13 12.77 37.47
CA ASN A 235 0.71 12.62 38.87
C ASN A 235 1.17 11.29 39.51
N GLY A 236 1.89 10.44 38.78
CA GLY A 236 2.36 9.14 39.30
C GLY A 236 1.25 8.12 39.54
N GLN A 237 0.10 8.29 38.89
CA GLN A 237 -1.03 7.38 39.00
C GLN A 237 -0.75 6.09 38.22
N ALA A 238 -1.38 4.99 38.65
CA ALA A 238 -1.27 3.72 37.94
C ALA A 238 -1.90 3.85 36.54
N VAL A 239 -1.10 3.56 35.50
CA VAL A 239 -1.57 3.60 34.11
C VAL A 239 -2.28 2.29 33.78
N PRO A 240 -3.59 2.31 33.47
CA PRO A 240 -4.31 1.08 33.12
C PRO A 240 -3.81 0.51 31.79
N LEU A 241 -3.85 -0.82 31.68
CA LEU A 241 -3.72 -1.47 30.37
C LEU A 241 -4.88 -0.98 29.51
N SER A 242 -4.60 -0.41 28.33
CA SER A 242 -5.66 -0.23 27.34
C SER A 242 -6.18 -1.63 26.97
N SER A 243 -7.31 -1.99 27.55
CA SER A 243 -7.90 -3.34 27.48
C SER A 243 -8.54 -3.63 26.12
N SER A 244 -8.49 -2.69 25.17
CA SER A 244 -9.05 -2.89 23.83
C SER A 244 -8.28 -3.92 23.00
N ALA A 245 -7.06 -4.32 23.40
CA ALA A 245 -6.19 -5.20 22.61
C ALA A 245 -6.24 -6.69 22.99
N VAL A 246 -6.93 -7.12 24.06
CA VAL A 246 -6.61 -8.42 24.70
C VAL A 246 -7.77 -9.42 24.82
N ARG A 247 -9.04 -9.05 24.58
CA ARG A 247 -10.16 -9.99 24.87
C ARG A 247 -10.61 -10.86 23.70
N PHE A 248 -10.21 -10.54 22.48
CA PHE A 248 -10.46 -11.36 21.31
C PHE A 248 -9.12 -11.56 20.63
N GLY A 249 -8.77 -12.81 20.33
CA GLY A 249 -7.68 -13.09 19.42
C GLY A 249 -7.86 -12.20 18.19
N PRO A 250 -6.81 -11.51 17.71
CA PRO A 250 -6.82 -10.79 16.45
C PRO A 250 -7.69 -11.47 15.38
N PRO A 251 -8.70 -10.80 14.78
CA PRO A 251 -9.19 -11.27 13.49
C PRO A 251 -7.99 -11.32 12.54
N PRO A 252 -7.90 -12.36 11.67
CA PRO A 252 -6.83 -12.44 10.68
C PRO A 252 -6.74 -11.13 9.92
N ILE A 253 -5.52 -10.71 9.54
CA ILE A 253 -5.36 -9.59 8.61
C ILE A 253 -6.02 -10.06 7.31
N ALA A 254 -7.25 -9.60 7.07
CA ALA A 254 -7.94 -9.86 5.82
C ALA A 254 -7.13 -9.12 4.75
N LEU A 255 -6.48 -9.86 3.86
CA LEU A 255 -5.79 -9.28 2.72
C LEU A 255 -6.85 -8.85 1.71
N PRO A 256 -7.16 -7.55 1.56
CA PRO A 256 -7.96 -7.12 0.43
C PRO A 256 -7.19 -7.48 -0.85
N ALA A 257 -7.90 -8.03 -1.83
CA ALA A 257 -7.31 -8.30 -3.14
C ALA A 257 -6.71 -7.01 -3.73
N PRO A 258 -5.62 -7.10 -4.52
CA PRO A 258 -5.08 -5.95 -5.22
C PRO A 258 -6.17 -5.25 -6.02
N VAL A 259 -6.23 -3.92 -5.93
CA VAL A 259 -7.27 -3.13 -6.61
C VAL A 259 -7.05 -3.21 -8.12
N GLN A 260 -8.10 -3.57 -8.86
CA GLN A 260 -8.10 -3.46 -10.31
C GLN A 260 -8.85 -2.20 -10.71
N MET A 261 -8.17 -1.30 -11.41
CA MET A 261 -8.88 -0.30 -12.19
C MET A 261 -9.45 -0.99 -13.42
N THR A 262 -10.76 -1.11 -13.49
CA THR A 262 -11.47 -1.33 -14.76
C THR A 262 -11.57 0.03 -15.46
N PRO A 263 -10.77 0.30 -16.51
CA PRO A 263 -10.84 1.57 -17.21
C PRO A 263 -12.24 1.76 -17.80
N LEU A 264 -12.78 2.98 -17.67
CA LEU A 264 -14.08 3.38 -18.23
C LEU A 264 -13.95 3.63 -19.74
N ILE A 265 -13.71 2.56 -20.50
CA ILE A 265 -13.47 2.62 -21.94
C ILE A 265 -14.66 3.29 -22.66
N GLY A 266 -14.39 4.34 -23.42
CA GLY A 266 -15.40 5.05 -24.22
C GLY A 266 -16.34 5.97 -23.44
N ARG A 267 -16.10 6.21 -22.15
CA ARG A 267 -16.96 7.06 -21.28
C ARG A 267 -16.36 8.42 -20.93
N ALA A 268 -15.45 8.93 -21.76
CA ALA A 268 -14.73 10.17 -21.50
C ALA A 268 -15.65 11.41 -21.43
N LYS A 269 -16.84 11.36 -22.02
CA LYS A 269 -17.83 12.46 -22.00
C LYS A 269 -18.62 12.44 -20.69
N GLU A 270 -19.08 11.26 -20.28
CA GLU A 270 -19.81 11.01 -19.05
C GLU A 270 -18.94 11.28 -17.82
N TRP A 271 -17.67 10.86 -17.87
CA TRP A 271 -16.69 11.12 -16.80
C TRP A 271 -16.42 12.61 -16.60
N ARG A 272 -16.21 13.37 -17.69
CA ARG A 272 -16.07 14.83 -17.63
C ARG A 272 -17.30 15.51 -17.04
N HIS A 273 -18.50 14.98 -17.33
CA HIS A 273 -19.74 15.52 -16.76
C HIS A 273 -19.81 15.29 -15.25
N LEU A 274 -19.48 14.09 -14.76
CA LEU A 274 -19.43 13.78 -13.33
C LEU A 274 -18.40 14.64 -12.58
N LEU A 275 -17.21 14.83 -13.15
CA LEU A 275 -16.17 15.68 -12.56
C LEU A 275 -16.63 17.14 -12.45
N ALA A 276 -17.31 17.67 -13.47
CA ALA A 276 -17.84 19.03 -13.45
C ALA A 276 -18.89 19.22 -12.34
N VAL A 277 -19.78 18.23 -12.15
CA VAL A 277 -20.77 18.23 -11.05
C VAL A 277 -20.08 18.13 -9.68
N GLY A 278 -19.04 17.29 -9.57
CA GLY A 278 -18.24 17.17 -8.35
C GLY A 278 -17.56 18.49 -7.95
N GLN A 279 -16.96 19.19 -8.92
CA GLN A 279 -16.35 20.51 -8.69
C GLN A 279 -17.38 21.56 -8.25
N GLN A 280 -18.58 21.56 -8.83
CA GLN A 280 -19.67 22.44 -8.40
C GLN A 280 -20.14 22.14 -6.97
N THR A 281 -20.04 20.88 -6.53
CA THR A 281 -20.40 20.49 -5.16
C THR A 281 -19.44 21.06 -4.12
N LEU A 282 -18.14 21.14 -4.46
CA LEU A 282 -17.12 21.76 -3.61
C LEU A 282 -17.34 23.27 -3.41
N THR A 283 -18.16 23.92 -4.24
CA THR A 283 -18.52 25.34 -4.09
C THR A 283 -19.72 25.58 -3.15
N GLY A 284 -20.16 24.56 -2.41
CA GLY A 284 -21.09 24.71 -1.27
C GLY A 284 -22.56 24.46 -1.57
N ARG A 285 -22.90 23.96 -2.77
CA ARG A 285 -24.26 23.51 -3.10
C ARG A 285 -24.30 21.98 -3.23
N PRO A 286 -25.25 21.28 -2.59
CA PRO A 286 -25.40 19.84 -2.77
C PRO A 286 -25.91 19.55 -4.19
N HIS A 287 -25.25 18.61 -4.88
CA HIS A 287 -25.67 18.14 -6.19
C HIS A 287 -25.97 16.64 -6.12
N PHE A 288 -26.97 16.20 -6.89
CA PHE A 288 -27.33 14.80 -7.05
C PHE A 288 -27.16 14.43 -8.53
N CYS A 289 -26.36 13.41 -8.82
CA CYS A 289 -26.19 12.89 -10.18
C CYS A 289 -26.67 11.44 -10.23
N LEU A 290 -27.61 11.16 -11.13
CA LEU A 290 -28.13 9.81 -11.36
C LEU A 290 -27.42 9.18 -12.56
N ILE A 291 -26.73 8.07 -12.32
CA ILE A 291 -26.13 7.26 -13.38
C ILE A 291 -27.11 6.13 -13.74
N HIS A 292 -27.68 6.21 -14.95
CA HIS A 292 -28.65 5.24 -15.46
C HIS A 292 -28.10 4.50 -16.69
N GLY A 293 -28.55 3.25 -16.90
CA GLY A 293 -28.11 2.41 -18.01
C GLY A 293 -28.40 0.93 -17.75
N GLU A 294 -28.31 0.11 -18.79
CA GLU A 294 -28.59 -1.33 -18.71
C GLU A 294 -27.68 -2.07 -17.71
N ALA A 295 -28.14 -3.22 -17.20
CA ALA A 295 -27.35 -4.06 -16.32
C ALA A 295 -26.04 -4.49 -17.02
N GLY A 296 -24.91 -4.45 -16.29
CA GLY A 296 -23.59 -4.77 -16.86
C GLY A 296 -22.85 -3.62 -17.57
N MET A 297 -23.44 -2.43 -17.68
CA MET A 297 -22.84 -1.28 -18.39
C MET A 297 -21.75 -0.49 -17.60
N GLY A 298 -21.25 -1.05 -16.49
CA GLY A 298 -20.21 -0.41 -15.66
C GLY A 298 -20.66 0.87 -14.96
N LYS A 299 -21.80 0.83 -14.25
CA LYS A 299 -22.36 1.98 -13.51
C LYS A 299 -21.76 2.16 -12.11
N THR A 300 -21.15 1.12 -11.57
CA THR A 300 -20.51 0.99 -10.25
C THR A 300 -19.08 0.56 -10.46
#